data_AF-A0A816EIA1-F1
#
_entry.id   AF-A0A816EIA1-F1
#
_cell.length_a   1.000
_cell.length_b   1.000
_cell.length_c   1.000
_cell.angle_alpha   90.00
_cell.angle_beta   90.00
_cell.angle_gamma   90.00
#
_symmetry.space_group_name_H-M   'P 1'
#
loop_
_entity.id
_entity.type
_entity.pdbx_description
1 polymer ?
#
loop_
_entity_poly.entity_id
_entity_poly.type
_entity_poly.pdbx_seq_one_letter_code
_entity_poly.pdbx_strand_id
1 'polypeptide(L)'
;METGLSPIVCIAQDYIQGKTVDDLRLRQAILELPDNKTEHLPGYLPLVPEMPVLLTENVATELGLSNGTRGIFRQLVYDESPEDVRY
;
A
#
# COMPACT_ATOMS: atom_id res chain seq x y z
N MET A 1 8.27 -21.55 20.87
CA MET A 1 7.59 -21.78 19.58
C MET A 1 7.49 -20.41 18.92
N GLU A 2 8.43 -20.08 18.03
CA GLU A 2 8.40 -18.82 17.29
C GLU A 2 7.41 -18.96 16.14
N THR A 3 6.16 -18.53 16.34
CA THR A 3 5.28 -18.22 15.21
C THR A 3 5.71 -16.86 14.67
N GLY A 4 6.82 -16.85 13.93
CA GLY A 4 7.33 -15.64 13.29
C GLY A 4 6.30 -15.13 12.29
N LEU A 5 5.68 -13.98 12.58
CA LEU A 5 4.79 -13.30 11.64
C LEU A 5 5.59 -12.97 10.38
N SER A 6 5.14 -13.47 9.22
CA SER A 6 5.80 -13.20 7.96
C SER A 6 5.28 -11.87 7.38
N PRO A 7 6.15 -10.90 7.12
CA PRO A 7 5.75 -9.65 6.50
C PRO A 7 5.36 -9.89 5.04
N ILE A 8 4.28 -9.25 4.60
CA ILE A 8 3.96 -9.06 3.19
C ILE A 8 4.51 -7.69 2.80
N VAL A 9 5.22 -7.59 1.68
CA VAL A 9 5.74 -6.30 1.20
C VAL A 9 5.13 -6.02 -0.16
N CYS A 10 4.37 -4.94 -0.25
CA CYS A 10 3.90 -4.40 -1.52
C CYS A 10 4.94 -3.39 -2.03
N ILE A 11 5.40 -3.58 -3.27
CA ILE A 11 6.37 -2.71 -3.93
C ILE A 11 5.67 -2.06 -5.11
N ALA A 12 5.80 -0.74 -5.24
CA ALA A 12 5.25 -0.01 -6.38
C ALA A 12 5.80 -0.55 -7.70
N GLN A 13 4.91 -0.59 -8.71
CA GLN A 13 5.23 -1.02 -10.06
C GLN A 13 4.98 0.14 -11.02
N ASP A 14 6.03 0.87 -11.33
CA ASP A 14 5.96 2.06 -12.17
C ASP A 14 6.23 1.77 -13.64
N TYR A 15 5.58 2.55 -14.50
CA TYR A 15 5.70 2.46 -15.95
C TYR A 15 5.86 3.85 -16.57
N ILE A 16 6.74 3.96 -17.57
CA ILE A 16 6.90 5.15 -18.40
C ILE A 16 6.47 4.77 -19.82
N GLN A 17 5.41 5.42 -20.33
CA GLN A 17 4.86 5.14 -21.66
C GLN A 17 4.55 3.64 -21.87
N GLY A 18 4.03 2.98 -20.82
CA GLY A 18 3.68 1.55 -20.84
C GLY A 18 4.86 0.58 -20.72
N LYS A 19 6.09 1.08 -20.52
CA LYS A 19 7.29 0.24 -20.30
C LYS A 19 7.73 0.32 -18.85
N THR A 20 8.26 -0.79 -18.33
CA THR A 20 8.85 -0.84 -16.99
C THR A 20 10.01 0.15 -16.88
N VAL A 21 10.22 0.68 -15.68
CA VAL A 21 11.38 1.51 -15.38
C VAL A 21 12.61 0.61 -15.17
N ASP A 22 13.39 0.43 -16.23
CA ASP A 22 14.56 -0.47 -16.23
C ASP A 22 15.85 0.20 -15.71
N ASP A 23 15.92 1.54 -15.74
CA ASP A 23 17.05 2.28 -15.16
C ASP A 23 17.01 2.16 -13.62
N LEU A 24 18.03 1.51 -13.06
CA LEU A 24 18.12 1.23 -11.63
C LEU A 24 18.14 2.51 -10.77
N ARG A 25 18.80 3.57 -11.23
CA ARG A 25 18.90 4.83 -10.48
C ARG A 25 17.56 5.54 -10.45
N LEU A 26 16.89 5.59 -11.60
CA LEU A 26 15.56 6.17 -11.71
C LEU A 26 14.54 5.38 -10.87
N ARG A 27 14.56 4.05 -10.98
CA ARG A 27 13.69 3.18 -10.18
C ARG A 27 13.87 3.41 -8.68
N GLN A 28 15.11 3.48 -8.21
CA GLN A 28 15.38 3.76 -6.81
C GLN A 28 14.87 5.14 -6.39
N ALA A 29 15.12 6.17 -7.21
CA ALA A 29 14.65 7.52 -6.94
C ALA A 29 13.13 7.59 -6.84
N ILE A 30 12.40 6.87 -7.69
CA ILE A 30 10.93 6.80 -7.67
C ILE A 30 10.44 6.11 -6.39
N LEU A 31 11.03 4.97 -6.03
CA LEU A 31 10.63 4.22 -4.83
C LEU A 31 10.88 4.99 -3.52
N GLU A 32 11.85 5.90 -3.52
CA GLU A 32 12.19 6.78 -2.40
C GLU A 32 11.43 8.12 -2.44
N LEU A 33 10.55 8.34 -3.42
CA LEU A 33 9.75 9.56 -3.48
C LEU A 33 8.86 9.68 -2.24
N PRO A 34 8.72 10.90 -1.69
CA PRO A 34 7.70 11.18 -0.69
C PRO A 34 6.31 10.85 -1.23
N ASP A 35 5.50 10.19 -0.40
CA ASP A 35 4.14 9.76 -0.72
C ASP A 35 3.20 10.91 -1.13
N ASN A 36 3.46 12.13 -0.65
CA ASN A 36 2.74 13.33 -1.06
C ASN A 36 2.93 13.71 -2.55
N LYS A 37 3.84 13.05 -3.26
CA LYS A 37 4.03 13.16 -4.71
C LYS A 37 3.34 12.05 -5.49
N THR A 38 2.79 11.04 -4.81
CA THR A 38 2.25 9.81 -5.39
C THR A 38 0.87 9.50 -4.81
N GLU A 39 0.03 10.52 -4.63
CA GLU A 39 -1.35 10.35 -4.10
C GLU A 39 -1.41 9.59 -2.76
N HIS A 40 -0.40 9.76 -1.91
CA HIS A 40 -0.23 9.05 -0.63
C HIS A 40 0.07 7.55 -0.77
N LEU A 41 0.55 7.10 -1.94
CA LEU A 41 0.95 5.72 -2.20
C LEU A 41 2.49 5.59 -2.09
N PRO A 42 3.02 4.92 -1.05
CA PRO A 42 4.46 4.79 -0.88
C PRO A 42 5.06 3.78 -1.87
N GLY A 43 6.34 3.96 -2.21
CA GLY A 43 7.07 3.00 -3.05
C GLY A 43 7.20 1.61 -2.42
N TYR A 44 7.23 1.56 -1.09
CA TYR A 44 7.26 0.33 -0.30
C TYR A 44 6.23 0.39 0.84
N LEU A 45 5.34 -0.60 0.90
CA LEU A 45 4.37 -0.75 1.98
C LEU A 45 4.58 -2.10 2.70
N PRO A 46 5.25 -2.12 3.86
CA PRO A 46 5.35 -3.32 4.68
C PRO A 46 4.02 -3.55 5.42
N LEU A 47 3.53 -4.78 5.30
CA LEU A 47 2.27 -5.24 5.88
C LEU A 47 2.57 -6.45 6.77
N VAL A 48 2.69 -6.21 8.06
CA VAL A 48 2.93 -7.26 9.05
C VAL A 48 1.64 -7.49 9.81
N PRO A 49 1.08 -8.72 9.82
CA PRO A 49 -0.08 -9.00 10.64
C PRO A 49 0.12 -8.50 12.07
N GLU A 50 -0.94 -7.99 12.68
CA GLU A 50 -0.94 -7.39 14.02
C GLU A 50 -0.25 -6.02 14.14
N MET A 51 0.31 -5.46 13.06
CA MET A 51 0.87 -4.11 13.14
C MET A 51 -0.23 -3.06 13.37
N PRO A 52 0.03 -2.05 14.23
CA PRO A 52 -0.86 -0.92 14.37
C PRO A 52 -0.87 -0.10 13.08
N VAL A 53 -2.06 0.31 12.64
CA VAL A 53 -2.27 1.13 11.45
C VAL A 53 -3.15 2.34 11.76
N LEU A 54 -3.12 3.32 10.87
CA LEU A 54 -3.91 4.54 10.95
C LEU A 54 -4.64 4.72 9.62
N LEU A 55 -5.94 5.07 9.66
CA LEU A 55 -6.64 5.52 8.47
C LEU A 55 -6.11 6.90 8.06
N THR A 56 -5.76 7.05 6.78
CA THR A 56 -5.29 8.31 6.19
C THR A 56 -6.41 9.11 5.53
N GLU A 57 -7.58 8.51 5.35
CA GLU A 57 -8.75 9.11 4.72
C GLU A 57 -10.05 8.77 5.45
N ASN A 58 -11.12 9.49 5.11
CA ASN A 58 -12.45 9.26 5.66
C ASN A 58 -13.16 8.19 4.81
N VAL A 59 -13.55 7.09 5.46
CA VAL A 59 -14.23 5.97 4.79
C VAL A 59 -15.72 5.96 5.14
N ALA A 60 -16.05 6.00 6.43
CA ALA A 60 -17.42 6.02 6.93
C ALA A 60 -17.44 6.71 8.31
N THR A 61 -17.58 8.03 8.28
CA THR A 61 -17.48 8.88 9.49
C THR A 61 -18.54 8.53 10.53
N GLU A 62 -19.73 8.13 10.10
CA GLU A 62 -20.87 7.72 10.93
C GLU A 62 -20.60 6.42 11.69
N LEU A 63 -19.67 5.60 11.18
CA LEU A 63 -19.21 4.34 11.81
C LEU A 63 -17.89 4.52 12.57
N GLY A 64 -17.36 5.74 12.67
CA GLY A 64 -16.07 6.03 13.30
C GLY A 64 -14.84 5.68 12.45
N LEU A 65 -15.03 5.42 11.15
CA LEU A 65 -13.96 5.15 10.20
C LEU A 65 -13.54 6.46 9.52
N SER A 66 -12.87 7.32 10.28
CA SER A 66 -12.34 8.62 9.84
C SER A 66 -10.82 8.63 9.80
N ASN A 67 -10.25 9.63 9.13
CA ASN A 67 -8.81 9.90 9.16
C ASN A 67 -8.34 10.01 10.62
N GLY A 68 -7.24 9.32 10.95
CA GLY A 68 -6.69 9.26 12.30
C GLY A 68 -7.26 8.13 13.17
N THR A 69 -8.25 7.38 12.70
CA THR A 69 -8.73 6.19 13.42
C THR A 69 -7.65 5.12 13.43
N ARG A 70 -7.35 4.59 14.62
CA ARG A 70 -6.38 3.51 14.83
C ARG A 70 -7.00 2.15 14.54
N GLY A 71 -6.23 1.27 13.93
CA GLY A 71 -6.60 -0.10 13.66
C GLY A 71 -5.44 -1.07 13.84
N ILE A 72 -5.72 -2.34 13.55
CA ILE A 72 -4.73 -3.42 13.51
C ILE A 72 -4.82 -4.05 12.13
N PHE A 73 -3.70 -4.12 11.41
CA PHE A 73 -3.65 -4.84 10.15
C PHE A 73 -3.81 -6.35 10.42
N ARG A 74 -4.78 -6.98 9.78
CA ARG A 74 -5.07 -8.41 9.98
C ARG A 74 -4.48 -9.27 8.87
N GLN A 75 -4.83 -8.96 7.63
CA GLN A 75 -4.47 -9.73 6.45
C GLN A 75 -4.63 -8.88 5.19
N LEU A 76 -3.91 -9.25 4.13
CA LEU A 76 -4.11 -8.73 2.78
C LEU A 76 -4.92 -9.77 1.99
N VAL A 77 -6.02 -9.34 1.39
CA VAL A 77 -6.87 -10.18 0.52
C VAL A 77 -6.89 -9.52 -0.85
N TYR A 78 -6.52 -10.27 -1.88
CA TYR A 78 -6.62 -9.82 -3.27
C TYR A 78 -7.98 -10.21 -3.82
N ASP A 79 -8.58 -9.33 -4.64
CA ASP A 79 -9.79 -9.68 -5.38
C ASP A 79 -9.51 -10.83 -6.35
N GLU A 80 -10.41 -11.81 -6.40
CA GLU A 80 -10.24 -13.03 -7.20
C GLU A 80 -10.56 -12.83 -8.70
N SER A 81 -10.93 -11.62 -9.13
CA SER A 81 -11.41 -11.35 -10.49
C SER A 81 -10.66 -10.21 -11.19
N PRO A 82 -10.11 -10.43 -12.40
CA PRO A 82 -9.52 -9.37 -13.22
C PRO A 82 -10.54 -8.49 -13.98
N GLU A 83 -11.85 -8.62 -13.73
CA GLU A 83 -12.90 -7.95 -14.55
C GLU A 83 -13.72 -6.83 -13.87
N ASP A 84 -13.55 -6.56 -12.58
CA ASP A 84 -14.43 -5.61 -11.86
C ASP A 84 -13.75 -4.30 -11.44
N VAL A 85 -13.05 -3.65 -12.36
CA VAL A 85 -12.76 -2.20 -12.23
C VAL A 85 -13.17 -1.48 -13.50
N ARG A 86 -14.46 -1.16 -13.59
CA ARG A 86 -14.97 -0.12 -14.49
C ARG A 86 -15.21 1.14 -13.68
N TYR A 87 -14.38 2.16 -13.90
CA TYR A 87 -14.71 3.56 -13.62
C TYR A 87 -14.50 4.37 -14.88
#